data_AF-A0A528LNF8-F1
#
_entry.id   AF-A0A528LNF8-F1
#
_cell.length_a   1.000
_cell.length_b   1.000
_cell.length_c   1.000
_cell.angle_alpha   90.00
_cell.angle_beta   90.00
_cell.angle_gamma   90.00
#
_symmetry.space_group_name_H-M   'P 1'
#
loop_
_entity.id
_entity.type
_entity.pdbx_description
1 polymer ?
#
loop_
_entity_poly.entity_id
_entity_poly.type
_entity_poly.pdbx_seq_one_letter_code
_entity_poly.pdbx_strand_id
1 'polypeptide(L)'
;MNIPAREIRFRAEVEHRHDGDQLLREPGDAVLVHRGRPRSLLIACPDGCGGSLSVNLDPRAGKAWRLYRKGNAISLSPSVWLDGGCESHFIVWQSRIIWCHRFEMGNQEPAYDAALEAEVLAALDAARFRSTHEIAEELNEIPWNVARAARKLVDRGLAEYPADAQRDRLRKTSMQESKPEQPRKGGFLAWMRRLLLGGT
;
A
#
# COMPACT_ATOMS: atom_id res chain seq x y z
N MET A 1 -14.06 0.20 28.00
CA MET A 1 -13.54 -0.11 26.65
C MET A 1 -12.17 0.51 26.55
N ASN A 2 -11.11 -0.30 26.34
CA ASN A 2 -9.77 0.26 26.12
C ASN A 2 -9.73 0.95 24.76
N ILE A 3 -9.14 2.14 24.73
CA ILE A 3 -8.92 2.88 23.49
C ILE A 3 -7.82 2.13 22.71
N PRO A 4 -8.06 1.73 21.45
CA PRO A 4 -7.06 1.01 20.68
C PRO A 4 -5.87 1.91 20.40
N ALA A 5 -4.67 1.33 20.43
CA ALA A 5 -3.46 2.03 20.04
C ALA A 5 -3.52 2.46 18.57
N ARG A 6 -2.94 3.62 18.28
CA ARG A 6 -2.89 4.21 16.94
C ARG A 6 -1.50 4.20 16.33
N GLU A 7 -0.52 3.75 17.10
CA GLU A 7 0.88 3.75 16.72
C GLU A 7 1.59 2.51 17.24
N ILE A 8 2.61 2.08 16.51
CA ILE A 8 3.60 1.11 16.97
C ILE A 8 4.77 1.85 17.60
N ARG A 9 5.08 1.50 18.85
CA ARG A 9 6.23 2.01 19.58
C ARG A 9 7.33 0.96 19.58
N PHE A 10 8.32 1.13 18.71
CA PHE A 10 9.48 0.24 18.67
C PHE A 10 10.32 0.43 19.94
N ARG A 11 10.51 -0.66 20.70
CA ARG A 11 11.17 -0.62 22.01
C ARG A 11 12.63 -1.05 21.93
N ALA A 12 12.89 -2.17 21.26
CA ALA A 12 14.23 -2.73 21.16
C ALA A 12 14.32 -3.81 20.06
N GLU A 13 15.56 -4.21 19.80
CA GLU A 13 15.91 -5.46 19.13
C GLU A 13 16.53 -6.42 20.15
N VAL A 14 16.14 -7.69 20.12
CA VAL A 14 16.58 -8.73 21.06
C VAL A 14 16.88 -10.02 20.31
N GLU A 15 17.72 -10.90 20.88
CA GLU A 15 18.01 -12.20 20.24
C GLU A 15 16.95 -13.26 20.53
N HIS A 16 16.33 -13.22 21.71
CA HIS A 16 15.35 -14.20 22.15
C HIS A 16 14.00 -13.57 22.45
N ARG A 17 12.94 -14.33 22.18
CA ARG A 17 11.55 -13.91 22.43
C ARG A 17 11.34 -13.52 23.90
N HIS A 18 11.85 -14.32 24.82
CA HIS A 18 11.63 -14.13 26.26
C HIS A 18 12.10 -12.75 26.74
N ASP A 19 13.23 -12.27 26.21
CA ASP A 19 13.76 -10.93 26.52
C ASP A 19 12.84 -9.83 25.99
N GLY A 20 12.21 -10.06 24.84
CA GLY A 20 11.29 -9.14 24.21
C GLY A 20 9.95 -9.03 24.93
N ASP A 21 9.42 -10.15 25.44
CA ASP A 21 8.12 -10.16 26.15
C ASP A 21 8.12 -9.20 27.36
N GLN A 22 9.26 -9.00 28.04
CA GLN A 22 9.40 -8.07 29.17
C GLN A 22 9.31 -6.58 28.79
N LEU A 23 9.45 -6.26 27.50
CA LEU A 23 9.46 -4.89 26.97
C LEU A 23 8.12 -4.47 26.37
N LEU A 24 7.17 -5.41 26.24
CA LEU A 24 5.82 -5.20 25.71
C LEU A 24 4.87 -4.74 26.82
N ARG A 25 4.96 -3.47 27.22
CA ARG A 25 4.26 -2.95 28.40
C ARG A 25 2.89 -2.35 28.07
N GLU A 26 2.82 -1.63 26.96
CA GLU A 26 1.63 -0.90 26.56
C GLU A 26 1.13 -1.37 25.18
N PRO A 27 -0.20 -1.36 24.89
CA PRO A 27 -0.75 -1.74 23.59
C PRO A 27 -0.07 -0.99 22.43
N GLY A 28 0.46 -1.72 21.44
CA GLY A 28 1.25 -1.18 20.34
C GLY A 28 2.76 -1.10 20.59
N ASP A 29 3.26 -1.43 21.78
CA ASP A 29 4.69 -1.67 21.96
C ASP A 29 5.14 -2.84 21.07
N ALA A 30 6.31 -2.71 20.45
CA ALA A 30 6.86 -3.73 19.57
C ALA A 30 8.36 -3.97 19.79
N VAL A 31 8.78 -5.22 19.64
CA VAL A 31 10.17 -5.65 19.77
C VAL A 31 10.53 -6.55 18.59
N LEU A 32 11.68 -6.29 17.98
CA LEU A 32 12.20 -7.16 16.93
C LEU A 32 13.04 -8.29 17.54
N VAL A 33 12.66 -9.53 17.25
CA VAL A 33 13.53 -10.68 17.50
C VAL A 33 14.44 -10.88 16.29
N HIS A 34 15.74 -10.72 16.49
CA HIS A 34 16.75 -10.80 15.44
C HIS A 34 17.88 -11.76 15.84
N ARG A 35 18.16 -12.76 15.00
CA ARG A 35 19.25 -13.71 15.23
C ARG A 35 19.95 -14.01 13.92
N GLY A 36 20.95 -13.20 13.59
CA GLY A 36 21.61 -13.13 12.27
C GLY A 36 20.70 -12.65 11.12
N ARG A 37 19.37 -12.71 11.32
CA ARG A 37 18.32 -12.20 10.44
C ARG A 37 17.05 -11.94 11.25
N PRO A 38 16.13 -11.08 10.77
CA PRO A 38 14.81 -10.92 11.37
C PRO A 38 14.09 -12.26 11.51
N ARG A 39 13.58 -12.54 12.71
CA ARG A 39 12.85 -13.77 13.03
C ARG A 39 11.37 -13.47 13.14
N SER A 40 11.03 -12.53 14.01
CA SER A 40 9.66 -12.11 14.27
C SER A 40 9.61 -10.70 14.84
N LEU A 41 8.48 -10.02 14.64
CA LEU A 41 8.14 -8.82 15.38
C LEU A 41 7.10 -9.19 16.44
N LEU A 42 7.46 -9.02 17.71
CA LEU A 42 6.52 -9.15 18.81
C LEU A 42 5.78 -7.82 18.97
N ILE A 43 4.47 -7.87 19.17
CA ILE A 43 3.64 -6.67 19.37
C ILE A 43 2.68 -6.92 20.52
N ALA A 44 2.65 -6.02 21.51
CA ALA A 44 1.57 -5.97 22.50
C ALA A 44 0.27 -5.64 21.77
N CYS A 45 -0.75 -6.49 21.88
CA CYS A 45 -1.93 -6.42 21.03
C CYS A 45 -2.52 -5.00 21.03
N PRO A 46 -2.54 -4.31 19.86
CA PRO A 46 -2.92 -2.90 19.82
C PRO A 46 -4.36 -2.61 20.21
N ASP A 47 -5.25 -3.61 20.23
CA ASP A 47 -6.64 -3.43 20.64
C ASP A 47 -6.82 -3.30 22.17
N GLY A 48 -5.75 -3.58 22.94
CA GLY A 48 -5.76 -3.51 24.39
C GLY A 48 -6.36 -4.72 25.10
N CYS A 49 -6.49 -5.88 24.45
CA CYS A 49 -6.96 -7.12 25.09
C CYS A 49 -5.96 -7.74 26.09
N GLY A 50 -4.73 -7.22 26.16
CA GLY A 50 -3.67 -7.69 27.06
C GLY A 50 -2.83 -8.85 26.50
N GLY A 51 -3.18 -9.40 25.34
CA GLY A 51 -2.36 -10.40 24.66
C GLY A 51 -1.16 -9.79 23.91
N SER A 52 -0.26 -10.64 23.41
CA SER A 52 0.78 -10.26 22.46
C SER A 52 0.73 -11.16 21.23
N LEU A 53 1.09 -10.61 20.07
CA LEU A 53 1.19 -11.35 18.82
C LEU A 53 2.64 -11.44 18.35
N SER A 54 2.93 -12.51 17.59
CA SER A 54 4.24 -12.76 16.99
C SER A 54 4.11 -12.79 15.48
N VAL A 55 4.47 -11.69 14.83
CA VAL A 55 4.46 -11.60 13.37
C VAL A 55 5.71 -12.30 12.83
N ASN A 56 5.54 -13.36 12.05
CA ASN A 56 6.67 -14.05 11.41
C ASN A 56 7.34 -13.14 10.37
N LEU A 57 8.66 -12.96 10.47
CA LEU A 57 9.47 -12.23 9.48
C LEU A 57 10.42 -13.16 8.73
N ASP A 58 10.50 -14.44 9.12
CA ASP A 58 11.32 -15.42 8.44
C ASP A 58 10.53 -16.22 7.40
N PRO A 59 10.75 -16.01 6.09
CA PRO A 59 10.08 -16.78 5.05
C PRO A 59 10.42 -18.27 5.07
N ARG A 60 11.51 -18.69 5.72
CA ARG A 60 11.86 -20.11 5.89
C ARG A 60 10.98 -20.82 6.92
N ALA A 61 10.30 -20.08 7.79
CA ALA A 61 9.42 -20.61 8.82
C ALA A 61 7.95 -20.68 8.39
N GLY A 62 7.62 -20.22 7.18
CA GLY A 62 6.26 -20.19 6.64
C GLY A 62 5.92 -18.83 6.02
N LYS A 63 4.63 -18.52 5.90
CA LYS A 63 4.16 -17.19 5.45
C LYS A 63 4.77 -16.12 6.35
N ALA A 64 5.40 -15.13 5.75
CA ALA A 64 6.16 -14.10 6.45
C ALA A 64 5.79 -12.71 5.96
N TRP A 65 5.81 -11.77 6.89
CA TRP A 65 5.70 -10.35 6.61
C TRP A 65 7.07 -9.79 6.29
N ARG A 66 7.08 -8.74 5.46
CA ARG A 66 8.28 -7.94 5.21
C ARG A 66 8.26 -6.73 6.14
N LEU A 67 9.38 -6.52 6.82
CA LEU A 67 9.63 -5.36 7.66
C LEU A 67 10.37 -4.29 6.85
N TYR A 68 9.81 -3.09 6.79
CA TYR A 68 10.42 -1.92 6.17
C TYR A 68 10.78 -0.90 7.24
N ARG A 69 11.91 -0.22 7.09
CA ARG A 69 12.35 0.87 7.99
C ARG A 69 12.60 2.13 7.18
N LYS A 70 12.05 3.27 7.60
CA LYS A 70 12.34 4.60 7.06
C LYS A 70 12.61 5.54 8.22
N GLY A 71 13.89 5.83 8.47
CA GLY A 71 14.33 6.42 9.73
C GLY A 71 13.96 5.51 10.92
N ASN A 72 13.34 6.08 11.94
CA ASN A 72 12.88 5.35 13.13
C ASN A 72 11.51 4.68 12.95
N ALA A 73 10.82 4.93 11.82
CA ALA A 73 9.49 4.42 11.57
C ALA A 73 9.55 3.03 10.93
N ILE A 74 8.64 2.13 11.33
CA ILE A 74 8.55 0.77 10.80
C ILE A 74 7.26 0.54 10.03
N SER A 75 7.28 -0.30 9.00
CA SER A 75 6.09 -0.77 8.30
C SER A 75 6.14 -2.28 8.13
N LEU A 76 4.97 -2.91 8.15
CA LEU A 76 4.81 -4.33 7.81
C LEU A 76 3.98 -4.46 6.54
N SER A 77 4.34 -5.37 5.65
CA SER A 77 3.49 -5.76 4.53
C SER A 77 3.44 -7.29 4.42
N PRO A 78 2.27 -7.91 4.22
CA PRO A 78 0.92 -7.31 4.09
C PRO A 78 0.33 -6.83 5.43
N SER A 79 -0.99 -6.60 5.51
CA SER A 79 -1.68 -6.30 6.77
C SER A 79 -1.51 -7.46 7.77
N VAL A 80 -1.64 -7.15 9.05
CA VAL A 80 -1.63 -8.14 10.13
C VAL A 80 -3.08 -8.48 10.46
N TRP A 81 -3.44 -9.76 10.34
CA TRP A 81 -4.76 -10.27 10.69
C TRP A 81 -4.61 -11.51 11.56
N LEU A 82 -5.19 -11.45 12.77
CA LEU A 82 -5.37 -12.61 13.64
C LEU A 82 -6.71 -13.30 13.33
N ASP A 83 -6.68 -14.58 12.98
CA ASP A 83 -7.85 -15.42 12.69
C ASP A 83 -8.46 -16.06 13.95
N GLY A 84 -7.92 -15.74 15.13
CA GLY A 84 -8.45 -16.16 16.43
C GLY A 84 -8.10 -15.18 17.55
N GLY A 85 -8.67 -15.41 18.73
CA GLY A 85 -8.51 -14.52 19.87
C GLY A 85 -9.31 -13.22 19.69
N CYS A 86 -8.65 -12.07 19.75
CA CYS A 86 -9.31 -10.77 19.64
C CYS A 86 -9.67 -10.35 18.20
N GLU A 87 -9.22 -11.13 17.21
CA GLU A 87 -9.48 -10.92 15.78
C GLU A 87 -9.04 -9.53 15.26
N SER A 88 -7.95 -8.99 15.85
CA SER A 88 -7.39 -7.72 15.41
C SER A 88 -6.91 -7.79 13.96
N HIS A 89 -7.38 -6.85 13.13
CA HIS A 89 -6.91 -6.64 11.76
C HIS A 89 -6.45 -5.19 11.58
N PHE A 90 -5.18 -5.00 11.23
CA PHE A 90 -4.60 -3.68 11.03
C PHE A 90 -3.40 -3.70 10.09
N ILE A 91 -3.08 -2.54 9.54
CA ILE A 91 -1.84 -2.27 8.80
C ILE A 91 -0.88 -1.51 9.71
N VAL A 92 0.41 -1.87 9.68
CA VAL A 92 1.49 -1.05 10.25
C VAL A 92 2.16 -0.28 9.12
N TRP A 93 2.02 1.04 9.12
CA TRP A 93 2.54 1.91 8.07
C TRP A 93 3.22 3.15 8.66
N GLN A 94 4.54 3.20 8.55
CA GLN A 94 5.40 4.22 9.16
C GLN A 94 5.05 4.46 10.64
N SER A 95 5.00 3.36 11.39
CA SER A 95 4.62 3.27 12.80
C SER A 95 3.19 3.72 13.11
N ARG A 96 2.35 4.06 12.12
CA ARG A 96 0.90 4.25 12.30
C ARG A 96 0.20 2.90 12.24
N ILE A 97 -0.85 2.76 13.02
CA ILE A 97 -1.77 1.62 12.96
C ILE A 97 -3.02 2.09 12.21
N ILE A 98 -3.22 1.53 11.03
CA ILE A 98 -4.44 1.73 10.25
C ILE A 98 -5.32 0.52 10.49
N TRP A 99 -6.36 0.70 11.30
CA TRP A 99 -7.26 -0.39 11.65
C TRP A 99 -8.17 -0.78 10.49
N CYS A 100 -8.51 -2.06 10.41
CA CYS A 100 -9.41 -2.62 9.41
C CYS A 100 -10.59 -3.31 10.11
N HIS A 101 -11.80 -3.17 9.58
CA HIS A 101 -13.08 -3.70 10.06
C HIS A 101 -13.58 -3.13 11.40
N ARG A 102 -12.69 -2.94 12.38
CA ARG A 102 -12.99 -2.36 13.70
C ARG A 102 -12.09 -1.16 13.94
N PHE A 103 -12.53 -0.23 14.79
CA PHE A 103 -11.73 0.94 15.21
C PHE A 103 -11.27 1.88 14.07
N GLU A 104 -11.90 1.80 12.89
CA GLU A 104 -11.48 2.56 11.71
C GLU A 104 -11.66 4.07 11.87
N MET A 105 -12.68 4.49 12.65
CA MET A 105 -12.86 5.89 13.03
C MET A 105 -11.59 6.41 13.71
N GLY A 106 -11.01 7.48 13.16
CA GLY A 106 -9.79 8.09 13.66
C GLY A 106 -8.49 7.48 13.10
N ASN A 107 -8.57 6.56 12.13
CA ASN A 107 -7.39 6.17 11.36
C ASN A 107 -6.74 7.39 10.70
N GLN A 108 -5.41 7.46 10.78
CA GLN A 108 -4.61 8.50 10.15
C GLN A 108 -3.47 7.84 9.38
N GLU A 109 -3.53 7.93 8.05
CA GLU A 109 -2.42 7.54 7.19
C GLU A 109 -1.23 8.48 7.39
N PRO A 110 0.02 8.03 7.15
CA PRO A 110 1.19 8.91 7.13
C PRO A 110 1.05 10.05 6.11
N ALA A 111 1.90 11.08 6.22
CA ALA A 111 1.90 12.19 5.27
C ALA A 111 2.04 11.68 3.82
N TYR A 112 1.33 12.32 2.89
CA TYR A 112 1.37 11.96 1.48
C TYR A 112 2.44 12.73 0.73
N ASP A 113 3.26 12.01 -0.04
CA ASP A 113 4.21 12.57 -0.97
C ASP A 113 3.68 12.43 -2.40
N ALA A 114 3.33 13.56 -3.01
CA ALA A 114 2.82 13.59 -4.38
C ALA A 114 3.91 13.35 -5.43
N ALA A 115 5.19 13.54 -5.10
CA ALA A 115 6.29 13.28 -6.03
C ALA A 115 6.37 11.79 -6.40
N LEU A 116 6.03 10.91 -5.46
CA LEU A 116 6.00 9.46 -5.66
C LEU A 116 5.02 9.03 -6.76
N GLU A 117 3.99 9.82 -7.08
CA GLU A 117 3.07 9.50 -8.18
C GLU A 117 3.81 9.38 -9.52
N ALA A 118 4.75 10.29 -9.80
CA ALA A 118 5.50 10.30 -11.05
C ALA A 118 6.43 9.08 -11.15
N GLU A 119 7.07 8.70 -10.05
CA GLU A 119 7.96 7.53 -9.98
C GLU A 119 7.18 6.23 -10.15
N VAL A 120 6.05 6.10 -9.44
CA VAL A 120 5.15 4.94 -9.58
C VAL A 120 4.61 4.87 -11.00
N LEU A 121 4.15 5.98 -11.57
CA LEU A 121 3.70 6.01 -12.95
C LEU A 121 4.82 5.59 -13.90
N ALA A 122 6.05 6.08 -13.74
CA ALA A 122 7.17 5.69 -14.59
C ALA A 122 7.42 4.17 -14.55
N ALA A 123 7.39 3.56 -13.37
CA ALA A 123 7.58 2.13 -13.15
C ALA A 123 6.43 1.25 -13.69
N LEU A 124 5.23 1.78 -13.92
CA LEU A 124 4.15 0.98 -14.48
C LEU A 124 4.43 0.56 -15.94
N ASP A 125 3.95 -0.62 -16.31
CA ASP A 125 4.00 -1.17 -17.67
C ASP A 125 2.62 -0.98 -18.33
N ALA A 126 2.55 -0.77 -19.65
CA ALA A 126 1.27 -0.64 -20.37
C ALA A 126 0.71 -1.99 -20.86
N ALA A 127 1.59 -2.96 -21.14
CA ALA A 127 1.25 -4.30 -21.59
C ALA A 127 0.98 -5.27 -20.44
N ARG A 128 1.64 -5.08 -19.28
CA ARG A 128 1.57 -6.02 -18.14
C ARG A 128 1.10 -5.37 -16.85
N PHE A 129 0.25 -6.09 -16.11
CA PHE A 129 -0.08 -5.75 -14.72
C PHE A 129 1.06 -6.13 -13.76
N ARG A 130 1.54 -5.14 -13.01
CA ARG A 130 2.57 -5.26 -11.97
C ARG A 130 1.95 -5.12 -10.58
N SER A 131 2.41 -5.90 -9.60
CA SER A 131 1.89 -5.74 -8.24
C SER A 131 2.49 -4.51 -7.55
N THR A 132 1.81 -3.96 -6.55
CA THR A 132 2.35 -2.88 -5.72
C THR A 132 3.64 -3.27 -5.02
N HIS A 133 3.81 -4.56 -4.67
CA HIS A 133 5.05 -5.07 -4.08
C HIS A 133 6.21 -5.09 -5.08
N GLU A 134 5.95 -5.49 -6.33
CA GLU A 134 6.96 -5.51 -7.38
C GLU A 134 7.48 -4.10 -7.67
N ILE A 135 6.57 -3.13 -7.78
CA ILE A 135 6.92 -1.72 -8.00
C ILE A 135 7.65 -1.14 -6.78
N ALA A 136 7.20 -1.48 -5.57
CA ALA A 136 7.85 -1.01 -4.34
C ALA A 136 9.28 -1.56 -4.18
N GLU A 137 9.54 -2.81 -4.57
CA GLU A 137 10.90 -3.36 -4.61
C GLU A 137 11.80 -2.61 -5.60
N GLU A 138 11.31 -2.33 -6.80
CA GLU A 138 12.06 -1.59 -7.82
C GLU A 138 12.40 -0.17 -7.37
N LEU A 139 11.43 0.53 -6.75
CA LEU A 139 11.60 1.90 -6.28
C LEU A 139 12.29 1.99 -4.90
N ASN A 140 12.62 0.85 -4.28
CA ASN A 140 13.11 0.78 -2.90
C ASN A 140 12.22 1.58 -1.92
N GLU A 141 10.90 1.39 -2.03
CA GLU A 141 9.88 2.11 -1.26
C GLU A 141 8.93 1.15 -0.52
N ILE A 142 8.12 1.67 0.38
CA ILE A 142 7.15 0.92 1.18
C ILE A 142 5.92 0.61 0.31
N PRO A 143 5.45 -0.66 0.24
CA PRO A 143 4.30 -1.03 -0.60
C PRO A 143 3.02 -0.22 -0.35
N TRP A 144 2.78 0.23 0.89
CA TRP A 144 1.63 1.07 1.21
C TRP A 144 1.70 2.47 0.59
N ASN A 145 2.91 3.04 0.49
CA ASN A 145 3.13 4.33 -0.20
C ASN A 145 2.83 4.18 -1.69
N VAL A 146 3.34 3.12 -2.31
CA VAL A 146 3.08 2.78 -3.72
C VAL A 146 1.60 2.52 -3.95
N ALA A 147 0.94 1.72 -3.11
CA ALA A 147 -0.49 1.42 -3.22
C ALA A 147 -1.35 2.69 -3.13
N ARG A 148 -1.03 3.61 -2.23
CA ARG A 148 -1.71 4.90 -2.13
C ARG A 148 -1.49 5.77 -3.36
N ALA A 149 -0.26 5.90 -3.85
CA ALA A 149 0.04 6.65 -5.06
C ALA A 149 -0.68 6.04 -6.28
N ALA A 150 -0.67 4.72 -6.40
CA ALA A 150 -1.37 4.01 -7.46
C ALA A 150 -2.88 4.24 -7.44
N ARG A 151 -3.52 4.25 -6.26
CA ARG A 151 -4.94 4.62 -6.13
C ARG A 151 -5.20 6.03 -6.69
N LYS A 152 -4.32 7.00 -6.41
CA LYS A 152 -4.43 8.36 -6.96
C LYS A 152 -4.25 8.41 -8.48
N LEU A 153 -3.34 7.62 -9.04
CA LEU A 153 -3.16 7.50 -10.49
C LEU A 153 -4.39 6.88 -11.16
N VAL A 154 -5.02 5.88 -10.54
CA VAL A 154 -6.27 5.28 -11.02
C VAL A 154 -7.42 6.27 -10.95
N ASP A 155 -7.57 7.01 -9.85
CA ASP A 155 -8.58 8.08 -9.72
C ASP A 155 -8.44 9.16 -10.82
N ARG A 156 -7.22 9.36 -11.32
CA ARG A 156 -6.90 10.30 -12.42
C ARG A 156 -6.95 9.66 -13.82
N GLY A 157 -7.24 8.37 -13.94
CA GLY A 157 -7.29 7.65 -15.22
C GLY A 157 -5.93 7.42 -15.89
N LEU A 158 -4.83 7.50 -15.14
CA LEU A 158 -3.47 7.27 -15.64
C LEU A 158 -3.00 5.82 -15.46
N ALA A 159 -3.67 5.09 -14.58
CA ALA A 159 -3.44 3.68 -14.33
C ALA A 159 -4.78 2.95 -14.17
N GLU A 160 -4.75 1.63 -14.28
CA GLU A 160 -5.93 0.80 -14.08
C GLU A 160 -5.61 -0.51 -13.35
N TYR A 161 -6.60 -1.00 -12.60
CA TYR A 161 -6.60 -2.33 -12.00
C TYR A 161 -7.13 -3.37 -13.01
N PRO A 162 -6.81 -4.66 -12.84
CA PRO A 162 -7.46 -5.70 -13.61
C PRO A 162 -8.96 -5.76 -13.29
N ALA A 163 -9.75 -6.24 -14.25
CA ALA A 163 -11.21 -6.30 -14.12
C ALA A 163 -11.68 -7.30 -13.05
N ASP A 164 -10.84 -8.25 -12.64
CA ASP A 164 -11.12 -9.33 -11.69
C ASP A 164 -11.05 -8.90 -10.20
N ALA A 165 -11.19 -7.60 -9.93
CA ALA A 165 -11.19 -6.99 -8.60
C ALA A 165 -9.90 -7.12 -7.79
N GLN A 166 -8.81 -7.62 -8.40
CA GLN A 166 -7.51 -7.72 -7.73
C GLN A 166 -6.82 -6.33 -7.66
N ARG A 167 -7.14 -5.57 -6.60
CA ARG A 167 -6.70 -4.16 -6.39
C ARG A 167 -5.24 -3.98 -5.92
N ASP A 168 -4.40 -4.99 -6.05
CA ASP A 168 -2.95 -4.90 -5.78
C ASP A 168 -2.10 -4.93 -7.07
N ARG A 169 -2.72 -5.10 -8.24
CA ARG A 169 -2.01 -5.13 -9.53
C ARG A 169 -2.44 -4.00 -10.44
N LEU A 170 -1.49 -3.30 -11.04
CA LEU A 170 -1.73 -2.09 -11.81
C LEU A 170 -0.96 -2.10 -13.13
N ARG A 171 -1.48 -1.41 -14.12
CA ARG A 171 -0.77 -1.07 -15.36
C ARG A 171 -1.05 0.38 -15.74
N LYS A 172 -0.23 0.96 -16.62
CA LYS A 172 -0.53 2.24 -17.25
C LYS A 172 -1.81 2.09 -18.06
N THR A 173 -2.71 3.05 -17.97
CA THR A 173 -3.80 3.13 -18.92
C THR A 173 -3.16 3.37 -20.29
N SER A 174 -3.40 2.46 -21.23
CA SER A 174 -3.03 2.72 -22.62
C SER A 174 -3.79 3.96 -23.04
N MET A 175 -3.07 5.02 -23.41
CA MET A 175 -3.68 6.05 -24.22
C MET A 175 -4.22 5.31 -25.45
N GLN A 176 -5.54 5.15 -25.54
CA GLN A 176 -6.12 5.07 -26.85
C GLN A 176 -5.68 6.35 -27.52
N GLU A 177 -4.81 6.27 -28.54
CA GLU A 177 -4.77 7.33 -29.53
C GLU A 177 -6.23 7.64 -29.81
N SER A 178 -6.68 8.85 -29.43
CA SER A 178 -7.99 9.33 -29.82
C SER A 178 -7.98 9.24 -31.34
N LYS A 179 -8.58 8.18 -31.88
CA LYS A 179 -8.74 8.02 -33.32
C LYS A 179 -9.42 9.32 -33.75
N PRO A 180 -8.81 10.16 -34.61
CA PRO A 180 -9.43 11.39 -35.02
C PRO A 180 -10.82 11.01 -35.52
N GLU A 181 -11.83 11.64 -34.94
CA GLU A 181 -13.22 11.34 -35.22
C GLU A 181 -13.40 11.40 -36.73
N GLN A 182 -13.55 10.22 -37.36
CA GLN A 182 -13.74 10.17 -38.80
C GLN A 182 -15.01 10.96 -39.08
N PRO A 183 -14.96 12.02 -39.92
CA PRO A 183 -16.13 12.83 -40.17
C PRO A 183 -17.23 11.91 -40.68
N ARG A 184 -18.39 11.98 -40.01
CA ARG A 184 -19.58 11.21 -40.37
C ARG A 184 -19.80 11.38 -41.88
N LYS A 185 -19.84 10.26 -42.60
CA LYS A 185 -20.11 10.22 -44.05
C LYS A 185 -21.37 11.06 -44.32
N GLY A 186 -21.15 12.26 -44.86
CA GLY A 186 -22.18 13.28 -45.02
C GLY A 186 -21.63 14.72 -45.10
N GLY A 187 -20.43 14.98 -44.56
CA GLY A 187 -19.86 16.34 -44.53
C GLY A 187 -18.98 16.77 -45.71
N PHE A 188 -18.45 15.84 -46.53
CA PHE A 188 -17.42 16.18 -47.52
C PHE A 188 -17.91 17.14 -48.62
N LEU A 189 -19.15 16.95 -49.10
CA LEU A 189 -19.79 17.84 -50.07
C LEU A 189 -20.19 19.20 -49.47
N ALA A 190 -20.55 19.24 -48.18
CA ALA A 190 -20.86 20.48 -47.47
C ALA A 190 -19.60 21.32 -47.17
N TRP A 191 -18.48 20.64 -46.87
CA TRP A 191 -17.17 21.27 -46.65
C TRP A 191 -16.58 21.83 -47.96
N MET A 192 -16.65 21.07 -49.07
CA MET A 192 -16.23 21.56 -50.39
C MET A 192 -17.04 22.75 -50.89
N ARG A 193 -18.36 22.79 -50.65
CA ARG A 193 -19.19 23.95 -51.04
C ARG A 193 -18.84 25.23 -50.29
N ARG A 194 -18.34 25.12 -49.05
CA ARG A 194 -17.98 26.28 -48.23
C ARG A 194 -16.60 26.87 -48.62
N LEU A 195 -15.71 26.05 -49.19
CA LEU A 195 -14.40 26.48 -49.70
C LEU A 195 -14.46 27.12 -51.10
N LEU A 196 -15.46 26.77 -51.92
CA LEU A 196 -15.60 27.30 -53.29
C LEU A 196 -16.46 28.57 -53.41
N LEU A 197 -17.15 28.99 -52.34
CA LEU A 197 -18.10 30.12 -52.39
C LEU A 197 -17.80 31.23 -51.36
N GLY A 198 -16.66 31.18 -50.66
CA GLY A 198 -16.29 32.16 -49.64
C GLY A 198 -15.19 33.12 -50.10
N GLY A 199 -15.41 33.82 -51.22
CA GLY A 199 -14.52 34.85 -51.73
C GLY A 199 -15.29 36.08 -52.19
N THR A 200 -15.71 36.90 -51.23
CA THR A 200 -15.73 38.38 -51.23
C THR A 200 -16.15 38.85 -49.84
#